data_AF-N8ZFF0-F1
#
_entry.id   AF-N8ZFF0-F1
#
_cell.length_a   1.000
_cell.length_b   1.000
_cell.length_c   1.000
_cell.angle_alpha   90.00
_cell.angle_beta   90.00
_cell.angle_gamma   90.00
#
_symmetry.space_group_name_H-M   'P 1'
#
loop_
_entity.id
_entity.type
_entity.pdbx_description
1 polymer ?
#
loop_
_entity_poly.entity_id
_entity_poly.type
_entity_poly.pdbx_seq_one_letter_code
_entity_poly.pdbx_strand_id
1 'polypeptide(L)' 'MNIHSKIYQQELRQFFPPDTPLAFCLNQLRRLKIEFLNLGNIIICPKQKCIFIFQTKYLNRIEDYKATCSELDSSRKLS' A
#
# COMPACT_ATOMS: atom_id res chain seq x y z
N MET A 1 -16.69 -15.24 23.18
CA MET A 1 -16.12 -15.31 21.81
C MET A 1 -16.45 -16.68 21.22
N ASN A 2 -17.13 -16.72 20.07
CA ASN A 2 -17.65 -17.95 19.43
C ASN A 2 -16.52 -18.77 18.77
N ILE A 3 -16.52 -20.10 18.94
CA ILE A 3 -15.51 -21.03 18.40
C ILE A 3 -15.43 -20.96 16.87
N HIS A 4 -16.57 -20.77 16.19
CA HIS A 4 -16.62 -20.58 14.74
C HIS A 4 -15.85 -19.34 14.28
N SER A 5 -15.81 -18.28 15.09
CA SER A 5 -15.07 -17.06 14.76
C SER A 5 -13.55 -17.27 14.82
N LYS A 6 -13.06 -18.16 15.70
CA LYS A 6 -11.63 -18.47 15.80
C LYS A 6 -11.12 -19.32 14.63
N ILE A 7 -11.89 -20.34 14.23
CA ILE A 7 -11.55 -21.21 13.08
C ILE A 7 -11.47 -20.36 11.80
N TYR A 8 -12.47 -19.52 11.58
CA TYR A 8 -12.51 -18.62 10.42
C TYR A 8 -11.31 -17.65 10.36
N GLN A 9 -10.89 -17.10 11.49
CA GLN A 9 -9.70 -16.23 11.55
C GLN A 9 -8.40 -16.97 11.26
N GLN A 10 -8.30 -18.23 11.68
CA GLN A 10 -7.11 -19.05 11.46
C GLN A 10 -6.99 -19.47 9.99
N GLU A 11 -8.10 -19.85 9.35
CA GLU A 11 -8.16 -20.14 7.92
C GLU A 11 -7.80 -18.90 7.08
N LEU A 12 -8.35 -17.73 7.41
CA LEU A 12 -8.00 -16.49 6.71
C LEU A 12 -6.50 -16.15 6.81
N ARG A 13 -5.85 -16.41 7.95
CA ARG A 13 -4.41 -16.16 8.10
C ARG A 13 -3.56 -17.04 7.18
N GLN A 14 -4.02 -18.22 6.80
CA GLN A 14 -3.31 -19.09 5.86
C GLN A 14 -3.33 -18.50 4.44
N PHE A 15 -4.43 -17.87 4.04
CA PHE A 15 -4.57 -17.24 2.72
C PHE A 15 -4.04 -15.79 2.69
N PHE A 16 -4.01 -15.12 3.83
CA PHE A 16 -3.61 -13.71 3.97
C PHE A 16 -2.50 -13.56 5.03
N PRO A 17 -1.24 -13.93 4.70
CA PRO A 17 -0.14 -13.87 5.65
C PRO A 17 0.08 -12.44 6.15
N PRO A 18 0.07 -12.21 7.48
CA PRO A 18 0.19 -10.88 8.06
C PRO A 18 1.59 -10.28 7.90
N ASP A 19 2.59 -11.12 7.61
CA ASP A 19 4.01 -10.75 7.64
C ASP A 19 4.57 -10.36 6.27
N THR A 20 3.71 -10.14 5.28
CA THR A 20 4.18 -9.62 3.98
C THR A 20 4.66 -8.16 4.12
N PRO A 21 5.67 -7.73 3.36
CA PRO A 21 6.13 -6.33 3.41
C PRO A 21 5.01 -5.33 3.10
N LEU A 22 4.09 -5.69 2.18
CA LEU A 22 2.89 -4.89 1.91
C LEU A 22 1.94 -4.82 3.13
N ALA A 23 1.63 -5.95 3.76
CA ALA A 23 0.78 -5.97 4.95
C ALA A 23 1.42 -5.19 6.11
N PHE A 24 2.74 -5.34 6.32
CA PHE A 24 3.50 -4.56 7.29
C PHE A 24 3.40 -3.07 7.00
N CYS A 25 3.64 -2.63 5.75
CA CYS A 25 3.51 -1.23 5.36
C CYS A 25 2.12 -0.67 5.63
N LEU A 26 1.05 -1.38 5.21
CA LEU A 26 -0.32 -0.96 5.44
C LEU A 26 -0.64 -0.84 6.95
N ASN A 27 -0.14 -1.76 7.76
CA ASN A 27 -0.31 -1.71 9.22
C ASN A 27 0.43 -0.54 9.85
N GLN A 28 1.64 -0.23 9.37
CA GLN A 28 2.41 0.92 9.81
C GLN A 28 1.70 2.24 9.49
N LEU A 29 1.16 2.38 8.27
CA LEU A 29 0.39 3.56 7.86
C LEU A 29 -0.85 3.75 8.76
N ARG A 30 -1.60 2.68 9.01
CA ARG A 30 -2.76 2.71 9.92
C ARG A 30 -2.36 3.09 11.34
N ARG A 31 -1.30 2.51 11.87
CA ARG A 31 -0.79 2.80 13.23
C ARG A 31 -0.40 4.26 13.38
N LEU A 32 0.20 4.84 12.34
CA LEU A 32 0.59 6.25 12.29
C LEU A 32 -0.57 7.20 11.92
N LYS A 33 -1.79 6.68 11.72
CA LYS A 33 -2.97 7.44 11.27
C LYS A 33 -2.72 8.22 9.99
N ILE A 34 -1.89 7.67 9.11
CA ILE A 34 -1.67 8.22 7.77
C ILE A 34 -2.83 7.81 6.88
N GLU A 35 -3.46 8.77 6.23
CA GLU A 35 -4.47 8.50 5.21
C GLU A 35 -3.79 8.07 3.91
N PHE A 36 -4.24 6.96 3.35
CA PHE A 36 -3.69 6.40 2.13
C PHE A 36 -4.75 5.76 1.24
N LEU A 37 -4.46 5.68 -0.06
CA LEU A 37 -5.19 4.90 -1.04
C LEU A 37 -4.33 3.69 -1.43
N ASN A 38 -4.87 2.48 -1.26
CA ASN A 38 -4.21 1.24 -1.65
C ASN A 38 -4.74 0.77 -3.01
N LEU A 39 -3.87 0.73 -4.01
CA LEU A 39 -4.15 0.28 -5.39
C LEU A 39 -3.46 -1.05 -5.71
N GLY A 40 -3.18 -1.87 -4.70
CA GLY A 40 -2.53 -3.16 -4.84
C GLY A 40 -1.02 -3.06 -4.67
N ASN A 41 -0.29 -2.83 -5.77
CA ASN A 41 1.15 -2.65 -5.77
C ASN A 41 1.58 -1.17 -5.62
N ILE A 42 0.62 -0.25 -5.54
CA ILE A 42 0.86 1.17 -5.35
C ILE A 42 0.07 1.63 -4.13
N ILE A 43 0.72 2.32 -3.20
CA ILE A 43 0.06 3.01 -2.09
C ILE A 43 0.32 4.50 -2.23
N ILE A 44 -0.74 5.29 -2.30
CA ILE A 44 -0.64 6.75 -2.40
C ILE A 44 -0.97 7.36 -1.04
N CYS A 45 -0.12 8.25 -0.53
CA CYS A 45 -0.35 9.02 0.70
C CYS A 45 -0.46 10.51 0.33
N PRO A 46 -1.68 11.03 0.05
CA PRO A 46 -1.86 12.36 -0.52
C PRO A 46 -1.36 13.49 0.40
N LYS A 47 -1.58 13.36 1.71
CA LYS A 47 -1.17 14.37 2.70
C LYS A 47 0.35 14.48 2.82
N GLN A 48 1.04 13.35 2.73
CA GLN A 48 2.50 13.24 2.79
C GLN A 48 3.16 13.46 1.42
N LYS A 49 2.36 13.59 0.36
CA LYS A 49 2.83 13.75 -1.03
C LYS A 49 3.81 12.66 -1.43
N CYS A 50 3.53 11.41 -1.05
CA CYS A 50 4.39 10.29 -1.41
C CYS A 50 3.60 9.09 -1.96
N ILE A 51 4.30 8.29 -2.76
CA ILE A 51 3.78 7.09 -3.42
C ILE A 51 4.74 5.94 -3.11
N PHE A 52 4.24 4.87 -2.53
CA PHE A 52 4.99 3.64 -2.29
C PHE A 52 4.73 2.69 -3.45
N ILE A 53 5.80 2.24 -4.12
CA ILE A 53 5.72 1.31 -5.24
C ILE A 53 6.28 -0.03 -4.80
N PHE A 54 5.45 -1.07 -4.91
CA PHE A 54 5.80 -2.45 -4.60
C PHE A 54 6.03 -3.24 -5.88
N GLN A 55 7.06 -4.07 -5.88
CA GLN A 55 7.29 -5.10 -6.90
C GLN A 55 7.32 -6.45 -6.19
N THR A 56 6.58 -7.44 -6.72
CA THR A 56 6.48 -8.78 -6.10
C THR A 56 6.17 -8.76 -4.59
N LYS A 57 5.36 -7.76 -4.15
CA LYS A 57 4.96 -7.51 -2.75
C LYS A 57 6.06 -6.93 -1.83
N TYR A 58 7.25 -6.63 -2.35
CA TYR A 58 8.32 -5.92 -1.66
C TYR A 58 8.32 -4.44 -2.04
N LEU A 59 8.63 -3.57 -1.07
CA LEU A 59 8.78 -2.15 -1.35
C LEU A 59 9.98 -1.96 -2.28
N ASN A 60 9.73 -1.45 -3.48
CA ASN A 60 10.77 -1.16 -4.46
C ASN A 60 11.32 0.25 -4.24
N ARG A 61 10.43 1.25 -4.18
CA ARG A 61 10.81 2.66 -3.98
C ARG A 61 9.66 3.51 -3.44
N ILE A 62 10.01 4.70 -2.95
CA ILE A 62 9.07 5.74 -2.54
C ILE A 62 9.32 6.95 -3.46
N GLU A 63 8.28 7.42 -4.13
CA GLU A 63 8.33 8.60 -5.00
C GLU A 63 7.62 9.79 -4.36
N ASP A 64 8.06 11.01 -4.68
CA ASP A 64 7.33 12.24 -4.37
C ASP A 64 6.21 12.42 -5.39
N TYR A 65 5.00 12.66 -4.90
CA TYR A 65 3.80 12.89 -5.70
C TYR A 65 4.00 13.99 -6.76
N LYS A 66 4.74 15.06 -6.44
CA LYS A 66 5.00 16.15 -7.37
C LYS A 66 5.92 15.73 -8.52
N ALA A 67 6.96 14.95 -8.24
CA ALA A 67 7.89 14.47 -9.25
C ALA A 67 7.15 13.59 -10.28
N THR A 68 6.34 12.65 -9.80
CA THR A 68 5.57 11.74 -10.64
C THR A 68 4.50 12.47 -11.47
N CYS A 69 3.79 13.46 -10.91
CA CYS A 69 2.82 14.26 -11.69
C CYS A 69 3.49 15.15 -12.74
N SER A 70 4.67 15.73 -12.45
CA SER A 70 5.39 16.56 -13.43
C SER A 70 5.90 15.77 -14.64
N GLU A 71 6.28 14.50 -14.45
CA GLU A 71 6.65 13.60 -15.53
C GLU A 71 5.45 13.27 -16.43
N LEU A 72 4.27 13.01 -15.83
CA LEU A 72 3.03 12.75 -16.58
C LEU A 72 2.54 13.97 -17.36
N ASP A 73 2.67 15.18 -16.80
CA ASP A 73 2.31 16.41 -17.49
C ASP A 73 3.25 16.70 -18.68
N SER A 74 4.51 16.30 -18.56
CA SER A 74 5.48 16.40 -19.65
C SER A 74 5.17 15.41 -20.79
N SER A 75 4.75 14.18 -20.45
CA SER A 75 4.35 13.16 -21.44
C SER A 75 3.05 13.50 -22.17
N ARG A 76 2.10 14.19 -21.53
CA ARG A 76 0.83 14.62 -22.15
C ARG A 76 0.96 15.81 -23.10
N LYS A 77 2.05 16.58 -23.04
CA LYS A 77 2.32 17.67 -23.99
C LYS A 77 2.94 17.21 -25.30
N LEU A 78 3.28 15.92 -25.42
CA LEU A 78 3.90 15.29 -26.59
C LEU A 78 2.94 14.36 -27.37
N SER A 79 1.67 14.29 -26.98
CA SER A 79 0.58 13.57 -27.66
C SER A 79 -0.50 14.54 -28.12
#